data_AF-F2QWQ2-F1
#
_entry.id   AF-F2QWQ2-F1
#
_cell.length_a   1.000
_cell.length_b   1.000
_cell.length_c   1.000
_cell.angle_alpha   90.00
_cell.angle_beta   90.00
_cell.angle_gamma   90.00
#
_symmetry.space_group_name_H-M   'P 1'
#
loop_
_entity.id
_entity.type
_entity.pdbx_description
1 polymer ?
#
loop_
_entity_poly.entity_id
_entity_poly.type
_entity_poly.pdbx_seq_one_letter_code
_entity_poly.pdbx_strand_id
1 'polypeptide(L)'
;MITFNKRIATLAATLFSFIVLYTLFNSGAQFSNQLDQPVPLKTPELIIPNQSTENDPPLPFMPKMANETLKAELGNASWKLFHTILARYPESPSENQKSTLNDYIYLFAQVYPCGDCARHFNLLLQKYPPQLSSRQVAAVWGCHIHNQVNKRLEKPQYDCSNILEDYDCGCGSDEKEVDDTLNNETIEHLQSIKITEKESEQFGR
;
A
#
# COMPACT_ATOMS: atom_id res chain seq x y z
N MET A 1 -38.82 54.12 -42.13
CA MET A 1 -37.44 53.68 -42.47
C MET A 1 -36.67 53.09 -41.28
N ILE A 2 -36.87 53.58 -40.04
CA ILE A 2 -36.11 53.14 -38.83
C ILE A 2 -36.50 51.72 -38.33
N THR A 3 -37.75 51.31 -38.46
CA THR A 3 -38.24 49.99 -37.99
C THR A 3 -37.78 48.82 -38.85
N PHE A 4 -37.52 49.07 -40.14
CA PHE A 4 -37.04 48.07 -41.09
C PHE A 4 -35.60 47.65 -40.79
N ASN A 5 -34.73 48.61 -40.49
CA ASN A 5 -33.34 48.35 -40.10
C ASN A 5 -33.23 47.59 -38.77
N LYS A 6 -34.14 47.84 -37.81
CA LYS A 6 -34.18 47.06 -36.56
C LYS A 6 -34.53 45.59 -36.81
N ARG A 7 -35.52 45.29 -37.66
CA ARG A 7 -35.90 43.91 -37.99
C ARG A 7 -34.80 43.16 -38.74
N ILE A 8 -34.09 43.83 -39.65
CA ILE A 8 -32.94 43.24 -40.35
C ILE A 8 -31.79 42.96 -39.38
N ALA A 9 -31.51 43.88 -38.44
CA ALA A 9 -30.48 43.67 -37.42
C ALA A 9 -30.82 42.51 -36.48
N THR A 10 -32.10 42.35 -36.09
CA THR A 10 -32.53 41.23 -35.25
C THR A 10 -32.41 39.89 -35.98
N LEU A 11 -32.81 39.84 -37.25
CA LEU A 11 -32.68 38.63 -38.08
C LEU A 11 -31.21 38.24 -38.31
N ALA A 12 -30.34 39.22 -38.55
CA ALA A 12 -28.90 39.00 -38.72
C ALA A 12 -28.26 38.49 -37.42
N ALA A 13 -28.64 39.03 -36.26
CA ALA A 13 -28.14 38.59 -34.96
C ALA A 13 -28.59 37.16 -34.63
N THR A 14 -29.85 36.80 -34.92
CA THR A 14 -30.32 35.42 -34.71
C THR A 14 -29.62 34.44 -35.64
N LEU A 15 -29.43 34.81 -36.92
CA LEU A 15 -28.75 33.95 -37.88
C LEU A 15 -27.27 33.76 -37.50
N PHE A 16 -26.60 34.81 -37.05
CA PHE A 16 -25.22 34.73 -36.55
C PHE A 16 -25.12 33.83 -35.31
N SER A 17 -26.02 33.96 -34.34
CA SER A 17 -26.06 33.07 -33.18
C SER A 17 -26.31 31.61 -33.56
N PHE A 18 -27.21 31.34 -34.52
CA PHE A 18 -27.43 29.98 -35.02
C PHE A 18 -26.22 29.43 -35.77
N ILE A 19 -25.50 30.25 -36.55
CA ILE A 19 -24.26 29.85 -37.22
C ILE A 19 -23.17 29.56 -36.19
N VAL A 20 -23.00 30.40 -35.16
CA VAL A 20 -22.01 30.17 -34.09
C VAL A 20 -22.34 28.89 -33.33
N LEU A 21 -23.60 28.68 -32.94
CA LEU A 21 -24.06 27.43 -32.30
C LEU A 21 -23.86 26.22 -33.21
N TYR A 22 -24.18 26.33 -34.50
CA TYR A 22 -23.95 25.26 -35.47
C TYR A 22 -22.46 24.97 -35.62
N THR A 23 -21.60 25.98 -35.68
CA THR A 23 -20.14 25.76 -35.72
C THR A 23 -19.61 25.16 -34.41
N LEU A 24 -20.15 25.50 -33.24
CA LEU A 24 -19.73 24.91 -31.96
C LEU A 24 -20.22 23.47 -31.80
N PHE A 25 -21.44 23.16 -32.24
CA PHE A 25 -22.00 21.81 -32.19
C PHE A 25 -21.45 20.88 -33.29
N ASN A 26 -21.10 21.43 -34.45
CA ASN A 26 -20.61 20.67 -35.61
C ASN A 26 -19.07 20.67 -35.70
N SER A 27 -18.38 21.51 -34.91
CA SER A 27 -17.01 21.26 -34.48
C SER A 27 -17.02 20.16 -33.41
N GLY A 28 -17.52 18.98 -33.78
CA GLY A 28 -17.19 17.76 -33.08
C GLY A 28 -15.66 17.71 -33.08
N ALA A 29 -15.08 17.92 -31.90
CA ALA A 29 -13.66 17.76 -31.70
C ALA A 29 -13.26 16.45 -32.37
N GLN A 30 -12.41 16.52 -33.40
CA GLN A 30 -11.67 15.36 -33.86
C GLN A 30 -10.68 15.02 -32.75
N PHE A 31 -11.19 14.44 -31.67
CA PHE A 31 -10.38 13.63 -30.80
C PHE A 31 -10.09 12.39 -31.63
N SER A 32 -8.89 12.35 -32.20
CA SER A 32 -8.37 11.21 -32.92
C SER A 32 -8.64 9.96 -32.08
N ASN A 33 -9.49 9.08 -32.61
CA ASN A 33 -9.59 7.69 -32.17
C ASN A 33 -8.23 7.03 -32.45
N GLN A 34 -7.32 7.19 -31.50
CA GLN A 34 -6.09 6.42 -31.41
C GLN A 34 -6.01 5.79 -30.02
N LEU A 35 -7.09 5.14 -29.64
CA LEU A 35 -7.18 4.15 -28.56
C LEU A 35 -7.85 2.92 -29.18
N ASP A 36 -7.12 2.20 -30.03
CA ASP A 36 -7.40 0.80 -30.40
C ASP A 36 -6.28 0.24 -31.29
N GLN A 37 -5.03 0.46 -30.86
CA GLN A 37 -3.94 -0.45 -31.18
C GLN A 37 -3.40 -0.91 -29.83
N PRO A 38 -3.36 -2.22 -29.54
CA PRO A 38 -2.60 -2.67 -28.38
C PRO A 38 -1.14 -2.28 -28.65
N VAL A 39 -0.67 -1.25 -27.96
CA VAL A 39 0.77 -1.04 -27.80
C VAL A 39 1.27 -2.37 -27.24
N PRO A 40 2.19 -3.08 -27.92
CA PRO A 40 2.80 -4.24 -27.30
C PRO A 40 3.36 -3.70 -25.99
N LEU A 41 2.84 -4.17 -24.85
CA LEU A 41 3.58 -3.99 -23.62
C LEU A 41 4.92 -4.61 -23.95
N LYS A 42 5.94 -3.77 -24.17
CA LYS A 42 7.29 -4.17 -23.81
C LYS A 42 7.12 -4.53 -22.35
N THR A 43 6.95 -5.83 -22.10
CA THR A 43 7.34 -6.41 -20.83
C THR A 43 8.64 -5.71 -20.50
N PRO A 44 8.74 -5.00 -19.36
CA PRO A 44 10.03 -4.59 -18.87
C PRO A 44 10.86 -5.84 -18.97
N GLU A 45 11.86 -5.81 -19.85
CA GLU A 45 12.79 -6.90 -19.96
C GLU A 45 13.34 -7.02 -18.55
N LEU A 46 12.86 -8.02 -17.81
CA LEU A 46 13.48 -8.41 -16.57
C LEU A 46 14.88 -8.76 -17.02
N ILE A 47 15.81 -7.84 -16.78
CA ILE A 47 17.22 -8.16 -16.78
C ILE A 47 17.28 -9.26 -15.74
N ILE A 48 17.24 -10.51 -16.19
CA ILE A 48 17.62 -11.65 -15.39
C ILE A 48 19.13 -11.49 -15.35
N PRO A 49 19.72 -11.00 -14.25
CA PRO A 49 21.15 -11.04 -14.13
C PRO A 49 21.47 -12.53 -14.13
N ASN A 50 22.15 -13.01 -15.18
CA ASN A 50 22.82 -14.30 -15.08
C ASN A 50 23.78 -14.15 -13.89
N GLN A 51 23.44 -14.85 -12.80
CA GLN A 51 23.99 -14.73 -11.44
C GLN A 51 23.53 -13.51 -10.65
N SER A 52 22.50 -13.71 -9.81
CA SER A 52 22.51 -13.10 -8.48
C SER A 52 23.81 -13.51 -7.80
N THR A 53 24.66 -12.53 -7.52
CA THR A 53 25.84 -12.77 -6.70
C THR A 53 25.37 -13.09 -5.27
N GLU A 54 26.17 -13.82 -4.51
CA GLU A 54 25.87 -14.20 -3.11
C GLU A 54 25.61 -12.99 -2.18
N ASN A 55 25.88 -11.77 -2.68
CA ASN A 55 25.74 -10.50 -1.97
C ASN A 55 24.50 -9.67 -2.40
N ASP A 56 23.70 -10.14 -3.36
CA ASP A 56 22.48 -9.43 -3.76
C ASP A 56 21.33 -9.74 -2.78
N PRO A 57 20.50 -8.75 -2.39
CA PRO A 57 19.34 -9.01 -1.56
C PRO A 57 18.44 -10.07 -2.22
N PRO A 58 18.00 -11.10 -1.48
CA PRO A 58 17.33 -12.24 -2.08
C PRO A 58 16.07 -11.81 -2.83
N LEU A 59 16.05 -12.10 -4.13
CA LEU A 59 14.91 -11.79 -4.98
C LEU A 59 13.70 -12.66 -4.61
N PRO A 60 12.47 -12.13 -4.69
CA PRO A 60 11.28 -12.95 -4.51
C PRO A 60 11.23 -14.11 -5.49
N PHE A 61 11.06 -15.32 -4.96
CA PHE A 61 11.14 -16.58 -5.71
C PHE A 61 9.78 -17.23 -5.98
N MET A 62 8.69 -16.60 -5.52
CA MET A 62 7.34 -17.13 -5.72
C MET A 62 6.88 -16.99 -7.19
N PRO A 63 6.17 -18.00 -7.75
CA PRO A 63 5.65 -17.96 -9.10
C PRO A 63 4.45 -17.00 -9.23
N LYS A 64 4.02 -16.73 -10.47
CA LYS A 64 2.82 -15.91 -10.74
C LYS A 64 1.56 -16.59 -10.17
N MET A 65 0.72 -15.82 -9.50
CA MET A 65 -0.62 -16.25 -9.06
C MET A 65 -1.68 -15.76 -10.06
N ALA A 66 -2.14 -16.64 -10.95
CA ALA A 66 -2.99 -16.24 -12.08
C ALA A 66 -4.48 -16.07 -11.75
N ASN A 67 -4.97 -16.69 -10.67
CA ASN A 67 -6.38 -16.58 -10.28
C ASN A 67 -6.59 -15.28 -9.50
N GLU A 68 -7.26 -14.30 -10.11
CA GLU A 68 -7.49 -12.96 -9.56
C GLU A 68 -8.35 -12.96 -8.29
N THR A 69 -9.35 -13.84 -8.19
CA THR A 69 -10.21 -13.95 -7.01
C THR A 69 -9.41 -14.45 -5.81
N LEU A 70 -8.69 -15.57 -5.96
CA LEU A 70 -7.86 -16.11 -4.89
C LEU A 70 -6.72 -15.14 -4.52
N LYS A 71 -6.19 -14.38 -5.50
CA LYS A 71 -5.19 -13.35 -5.25
C LYS A 71 -5.75 -12.21 -4.40
N ALA A 72 -6.99 -11.80 -4.64
CA ALA A 72 -7.66 -10.79 -3.81
C ALA A 72 -7.95 -11.30 -2.39
N GLU A 73 -8.41 -12.54 -2.24
CA GLU A 73 -8.63 -13.17 -0.93
C GLU A 73 -7.34 -13.24 -0.11
N LEU A 74 -6.25 -13.73 -0.72
CA LEU A 74 -4.92 -13.73 -0.11
C LEU A 74 -4.47 -12.32 0.25
N GLY A 75 -4.67 -11.35 -0.66
CA GLY A 75 -4.37 -9.94 -0.43
C GLY A 75 -5.05 -9.39 0.81
N ASN A 76 -6.37 -9.57 0.92
CA ASN A 76 -7.16 -9.10 2.05
C ASN A 76 -6.71 -9.75 3.37
N ALA A 77 -6.49 -11.07 3.38
CA ALA A 77 -6.03 -11.79 4.57
C ALA A 77 -4.63 -11.32 5.01
N SER A 78 -3.74 -11.12 4.05
CA SER A 78 -2.36 -10.67 4.30
C SER A 78 -2.33 -9.25 4.86
N TRP A 79 -3.11 -8.33 4.28
CA TRP A 79 -3.19 -6.96 4.80
C TRP A 79 -3.80 -6.91 6.19
N LYS A 80 -4.80 -7.75 6.49
CA LYS A 80 -5.34 -7.84 7.85
C LYS A 80 -4.25 -8.25 8.85
N LEU A 81 -3.50 -9.32 8.57
CA LEU A 81 -2.40 -9.74 9.44
C LEU A 81 -1.32 -8.66 9.56
N PHE A 82 -0.86 -8.12 8.43
CA PHE A 82 0.21 -7.13 8.38
C PHE A 82 -0.11 -5.88 9.21
N HIS A 83 -1.27 -5.26 8.98
CA HIS A 83 -1.67 -4.07 9.73
C HIS A 83 -1.93 -4.37 11.21
N THR A 84 -2.45 -5.55 11.56
CA THR A 84 -2.65 -5.96 12.96
C THR A 84 -1.29 -6.10 13.68
N ILE A 85 -0.27 -6.67 13.03
CA ILE A 85 1.10 -6.74 13.60
C ILE A 85 1.65 -5.33 13.86
N LEU A 86 1.49 -4.42 12.91
CA LEU A 86 1.97 -3.04 13.06
C LEU A 86 1.21 -2.28 14.16
N ALA A 87 -0.11 -2.48 14.26
CA ALA A 87 -0.94 -1.87 15.29
C ALA A 87 -0.62 -2.40 16.70
N ARG A 88 -0.04 -3.61 16.81
CA ARG A 88 0.37 -4.24 18.07
C ARG A 88 1.85 -4.06 18.40
N TYR A 89 2.61 -3.45 17.51
CA TYR A 89 4.01 -3.13 17.74
C TYR A 89 4.18 -2.24 18.98
N PRO A 90 5.27 -2.31 19.76
CA PRO A 90 5.42 -1.48 20.96
C PRO A 90 5.50 0.02 20.64
N GLU A 91 4.99 0.86 21.55
CA GLU A 91 5.14 2.32 21.43
C GLU A 91 6.61 2.75 21.58
N SER A 92 7.38 2.05 22.42
CA SER A 92 8.82 2.27 22.63
C SER A 92 9.61 0.98 22.40
N PRO A 93 9.86 0.60 21.14
CA PRO A 93 10.49 -0.67 20.82
C PRO A 93 12.01 -0.68 21.11
N SER A 94 12.51 -1.82 21.59
CA SER A 94 13.95 -2.09 21.68
C SER A 94 14.58 -2.30 20.30
N GLU A 95 15.90 -2.21 20.21
CA GLU A 95 16.61 -2.47 18.95
C GLU A 95 16.38 -3.89 18.40
N ASN A 96 16.24 -4.88 19.28
CA ASN A 96 15.90 -6.24 18.86
C ASN A 96 14.48 -6.33 18.28
N GLN A 97 13.52 -5.63 18.87
CA GLN A 97 12.14 -5.56 18.35
C GLN A 97 12.08 -4.83 17.00
N LYS A 98 12.88 -3.76 16.81
CA LYS A 98 13.04 -3.10 15.51
C LYS A 98 13.63 -4.03 14.46
N SER A 99 14.73 -4.72 14.79
CA SER A 99 15.35 -5.70 13.88
C SER A 99 14.37 -6.81 13.51
N THR A 100 13.64 -7.35 14.48
CA THR A 100 12.67 -8.43 14.27
C THR A 100 11.54 -8.00 13.34
N LEU A 101 10.95 -6.83 13.56
CA LEU A 101 9.88 -6.33 12.67
C LEU A 101 10.41 -5.99 11.27
N ASN A 102 11.63 -5.45 11.19
CA ASN A 102 12.31 -5.23 9.92
C ASN A 102 12.46 -6.53 9.13
N ASP A 103 13.02 -7.57 9.75
CA ASP A 103 13.25 -8.87 9.13
C ASP A 103 11.92 -9.52 8.72
N TYR A 104 10.90 -9.45 9.57
CA TYR A 104 9.55 -9.90 9.23
C TYR A 104 9.05 -9.25 7.93
N ILE A 105 9.17 -7.93 7.77
CA ILE A 105 8.68 -7.20 6.59
C ILE A 105 9.42 -7.64 5.33
N TYR A 106 10.76 -7.73 5.38
CA TYR A 106 11.55 -8.14 4.22
C TYR A 106 11.35 -9.61 3.87
N LEU A 107 11.22 -10.49 4.87
CA LEU A 107 10.92 -11.91 4.64
C LEU A 107 9.50 -12.08 4.08
N PHE A 108 8.50 -11.37 4.63
CA PHE A 108 7.15 -11.33 4.10
C PHE A 108 7.15 -10.96 2.62
N ALA A 109 7.93 -9.94 2.23
CA ALA A 109 8.07 -9.50 0.85
C ALA A 109 8.66 -10.57 -0.07
N GLN A 110 9.61 -11.38 0.41
CA GLN A 110 10.26 -12.42 -0.37
C GLN A 110 9.38 -13.66 -0.57
N VAL A 111 8.67 -14.06 0.49
CA VAL A 111 7.86 -15.29 0.52
C VAL A 111 6.40 -15.09 0.12
N TYR A 112 6.01 -13.86 -0.22
CA TYR A 112 4.61 -13.56 -0.58
C TYR A 112 4.15 -14.40 -1.80
N PRO A 113 3.11 -15.25 -1.70
CA PRO A 113 2.76 -16.26 -2.70
C PRO A 113 2.03 -15.70 -3.94
N CYS A 114 2.52 -14.57 -4.45
CA CYS A 114 2.19 -13.96 -5.72
C CYS A 114 3.45 -13.27 -6.26
N GLY A 115 4.11 -13.85 -7.25
CA GLY A 115 5.43 -13.42 -7.69
C GLY A 115 5.52 -11.97 -8.18
N ASP A 116 4.53 -11.49 -8.95
CA ASP A 116 4.48 -10.10 -9.42
C ASP A 116 4.10 -9.12 -8.31
N CYS A 117 3.30 -9.54 -7.34
CA CYS A 117 3.04 -8.79 -6.12
C CYS A 117 4.34 -8.65 -5.29
N ALA A 118 5.04 -9.76 -5.06
CA ALA A 118 6.25 -9.85 -4.25
C ALA A 118 7.40 -9.00 -4.82
N ARG A 119 7.67 -9.12 -6.13
CA ARG A 119 8.68 -8.29 -6.81
C ARG A 119 8.36 -6.80 -6.71
N HIS A 120 7.10 -6.42 -6.91
CA HIS A 120 6.69 -5.02 -6.78
C HIS A 120 6.81 -4.52 -5.34
N PHE A 121 6.41 -5.32 -4.36
CA PHE A 121 6.51 -4.94 -2.96
C PHE A 121 7.97 -4.72 -2.53
N ASN A 122 8.90 -5.55 -3.01
CA ASN A 122 10.33 -5.35 -2.80
C ASN A 122 10.84 -4.02 -3.38
N LEU A 123 10.37 -3.61 -4.57
CA LEU A 123 10.70 -2.30 -5.13
C LEU A 123 10.15 -1.16 -4.27
N LEU A 124 8.95 -1.32 -3.68
CA LEU A 124 8.41 -0.35 -2.74
C LEU A 124 9.29 -0.25 -1.49
N LEU A 125 9.75 -1.38 -0.93
CA LEU A 125 10.62 -1.38 0.25
C LEU A 125 11.96 -0.68 0.01
N GLN A 126 12.54 -0.80 -1.18
CA GLN A 126 13.76 -0.05 -1.55
C GLN A 126 13.53 1.46 -1.57
N LYS A 127 12.35 1.90 -2.02
CA LYS A 127 12.00 3.32 -2.13
C LYS A 127 11.49 3.92 -0.81
N TYR A 128 10.82 3.11 0.00
CA TYR A 128 10.10 3.51 1.20
C TYR A 128 10.42 2.51 2.32
N PRO A 129 11.65 2.54 2.86
CA PRO A 129 12.07 1.57 3.86
C PRO A 129 11.21 1.64 5.14
N PRO A 130 11.04 0.51 5.87
CA PRO A 130 10.26 0.45 7.10
C PRO A 130 10.63 1.54 8.10
N GLN A 131 9.62 2.21 8.66
CA GLN A 131 9.79 3.21 9.72
C GLN A 131 9.33 2.60 11.05
N LEU A 132 10.27 2.27 11.92
CA LEU A 132 10.03 1.37 13.07
C LEU A 132 10.29 2.04 14.43
N SER A 133 10.20 3.36 14.51
CA SER A 133 10.52 4.10 15.75
C SER A 133 9.46 3.93 16.85
N SER A 134 8.20 3.70 16.48
CA SER A 134 7.09 3.43 17.39
C SER A 134 5.94 2.73 16.66
N ARG A 135 4.96 2.23 17.42
CA ARG A 135 3.68 1.70 16.92
C ARG A 135 3.02 2.62 15.89
N GLN A 136 2.78 3.88 16.27
CA GLN A 136 2.13 4.86 15.40
C GLN A 136 2.88 5.04 14.08
N VAL A 137 4.20 5.19 14.14
CA VAL A 137 5.03 5.41 12.96
C VAL A 137 5.02 4.18 12.04
N ALA A 138 5.11 2.98 12.60
CA ALA A 138 5.07 1.73 11.87
C ALA A 138 3.70 1.52 11.18
N ALA A 139 2.59 1.76 11.90
CA ALA A 139 1.24 1.61 11.36
C ALA A 139 0.95 2.62 10.22
N VAL A 140 1.33 3.89 10.39
CA VAL A 140 1.17 4.91 9.35
C VAL A 140 2.03 4.60 8.13
N TRP A 141 3.27 4.12 8.32
CA TRP A 141 4.11 3.65 7.22
C TRP A 141 3.46 2.47 6.47
N GLY A 142 2.90 1.50 7.20
CA GLY A 142 2.17 0.38 6.61
C GLY A 142 1.00 0.84 5.76
N CYS A 143 0.21 1.79 6.26
CA CYS A 143 -0.88 2.41 5.51
C CYS A 143 -0.39 3.12 4.24
N HIS A 144 0.70 3.89 4.34
CA HIS A 144 1.30 4.57 3.20
C HIS A 144 1.71 3.58 2.10
N ILE A 145 2.40 2.49 2.47
CA ILE A 145 2.82 1.44 1.55
C ILE A 145 1.62 0.74 0.90
N HIS A 146 0.59 0.41 1.69
CA HIS A 146 -0.64 -0.17 1.16
C HIS A 146 -1.29 0.78 0.14
N ASN A 147 -1.27 2.09 0.39
CA ASN A 147 -1.75 3.09 -0.56
C ASN A 147 -0.91 3.18 -1.84
N GLN A 148 0.39 2.89 -1.81
CA GLN A 148 1.18 2.75 -3.05
C GLN A 148 0.71 1.55 -3.89
N VAL A 149 0.33 0.45 -3.23
CA VAL A 149 -0.29 -0.71 -3.91
C VAL A 149 -1.68 -0.34 -4.44
N ASN A 150 -2.52 0.33 -3.67
CA ASN A 150 -3.83 0.80 -4.12
C ASN A 150 -3.72 1.70 -5.35
N LYS A 151 -2.78 2.65 -5.34
CA LYS A 151 -2.51 3.52 -6.49
C LYS A 151 -2.15 2.72 -7.75
N ARG A 152 -1.29 1.71 -7.63
CA ARG A 152 -0.93 0.84 -8.76
C ARG A 152 -2.13 0.05 -9.28
N LEU A 153 -3.04 -0.34 -8.39
CA LEU A 153 -4.25 -1.11 -8.72
C LEU A 153 -5.46 -0.21 -9.02
N GLU A 154 -5.26 1.11 -9.14
CA GLU A 154 -6.31 2.10 -9.38
C GLU A 154 -7.46 2.05 -8.36
N LYS A 155 -7.13 1.70 -7.11
CA LYS A 155 -8.06 1.69 -5.98
C LYS A 155 -8.09 3.05 -5.27
N PRO A 156 -9.21 3.41 -4.62
CA PRO A 156 -9.26 4.60 -3.78
C PRO A 156 -8.17 4.61 -2.72
N GLN A 157 -7.68 5.81 -2.40
CA GLN A 157 -6.75 5.99 -1.29
C GLN A 157 -7.48 5.78 0.04
N TYR A 158 -6.84 5.05 0.95
CA TYR A 158 -7.27 4.89 2.32
C TYR A 158 -6.82 6.08 3.18
N ASP A 159 -7.71 6.57 4.05
CA ASP A 159 -7.36 7.60 5.04
C ASP A 159 -6.63 6.95 6.22
N CYS A 160 -5.34 7.26 6.38
CA CYS A 160 -4.50 6.67 7.43
C CYS A 160 -4.74 7.27 8.82
N SER A 161 -5.64 8.25 8.97
CA SER A 161 -5.83 9.00 10.23
C SER A 161 -6.27 8.12 11.41
N ASN A 162 -7.02 7.05 11.15
CA ASN A 162 -7.54 6.14 12.18
C ASN A 162 -6.95 4.72 12.06
N ILE A 163 -5.75 4.58 11.48
CA ILE A 163 -5.19 3.26 11.13
C ILE A 163 -5.03 2.33 12.34
N LEU A 164 -4.77 2.86 13.53
CA LEU A 164 -4.65 2.05 14.74
C LEU A 164 -6.00 1.53 15.21
N GLU A 165 -7.04 2.37 15.16
CA GLU A 165 -8.41 2.03 15.53
C GLU A 165 -9.00 1.01 14.54
N ASP A 166 -8.76 1.21 13.24
CA ASP A 166 -9.28 0.35 12.18
C ASP A 166 -8.72 -1.09 12.24
N TYR A 167 -7.53 -1.25 12.82
CA TYR A 167 -6.84 -2.52 13.00
C TYR A 167 -6.65 -2.92 14.47
N ASP A 168 -7.43 -2.34 15.37
CA ASP A 168 -7.49 -2.80 16.74
C ASP A 168 -7.94 -4.27 16.77
N CYS A 169 -7.16 -5.12 17.44
CA CYS A 169 -7.52 -6.51 17.67
C CYS A 169 -8.41 -6.71 18.90
N GLY A 170 -8.74 -5.62 19.61
CA GLY A 170 -9.43 -5.64 20.89
C GLY A 170 -8.50 -5.94 22.06
N CYS A 171 -7.18 -5.88 21.85
CA CYS A 171 -6.18 -6.33 22.82
C CYS A 171 -5.52 -5.17 23.60
N GLY A 172 -5.99 -3.94 23.45
CA GLY A 172 -5.34 -2.74 23.99
C GLY A 172 -5.46 -2.57 25.51
N SER A 173 -6.54 -3.07 26.12
CA SER A 173 -6.67 -3.18 27.58
C SER A 173 -5.70 -4.20 28.16
N ASP A 174 -5.52 -5.30 27.45
CA ASP A 174 -4.84 -6.50 27.91
C ASP A 174 -3.34 -6.27 28.15
N GLU A 175 -2.74 -5.28 27.47
CA GLU A 175 -1.33 -4.91 27.68
C GLU A 175 -1.05 -4.41 29.11
N LYS A 176 -2.08 -3.90 29.80
CA LYS A 176 -2.00 -3.38 31.18
C LYS A 176 -2.58 -4.35 32.20
N GLU A 177 -3.24 -5.41 31.74
CA GLU A 177 -3.80 -6.43 32.61
C GLU A 177 -2.73 -7.46 32.96
N VAL A 178 -3.00 -8.18 34.04
CA VAL A 178 -2.19 -9.29 34.50
C VAL A 178 -2.33 -10.43 33.50
N ASP A 179 -1.20 -10.94 32.99
CA ASP A 179 -1.21 -12.04 32.03
C ASP A 179 -0.88 -13.35 32.76
N ASP A 180 -1.90 -14.22 32.91
CA ASP A 180 -1.75 -15.53 33.54
C ASP A 180 -0.75 -16.43 32.79
N THR A 181 -0.50 -16.19 31.49
CA THR A 181 0.51 -16.92 30.71
C THR A 181 1.93 -16.45 31.01
N LEU A 182 2.07 -15.32 31.74
CA LEU A 182 3.33 -14.70 32.13
C LEU A 182 3.53 -14.74 33.66
N ASN A 183 3.06 -15.79 34.33
CA ASN A 183 3.11 -15.91 35.79
C ASN A 183 2.47 -14.72 36.52
N ASN A 184 1.40 -14.17 35.94
CA ASN A 184 0.68 -13.01 36.45
C ASN A 184 1.51 -11.70 36.43
N GLU A 185 2.48 -11.61 35.51
CA GLU A 185 3.18 -10.36 35.21
C GLU A 185 2.48 -9.61 34.06
N THR A 186 2.76 -8.31 33.93
CA THR A 186 2.27 -7.50 32.80
C THR A 186 3.27 -7.50 31.64
N ILE A 187 2.82 -7.15 30.44
CA ILE A 187 3.72 -6.97 29.28
C ILE A 187 4.77 -5.87 29.55
N GLU A 188 4.40 -4.84 30.31
CA GLU A 188 5.32 -3.78 30.75
C GLU A 188 6.43 -4.34 31.65
N HIS A 189 6.12 -5.30 32.53
CA HIS A 189 7.12 -6.01 33.31
C HIS A 189 8.09 -6.79 32.40
N LEU A 190 7.59 -7.55 31.43
CA LEU A 190 8.45 -8.29 30.49
C LEU A 190 9.39 -7.40 29.71
N GLN A 191 8.93 -6.23 29.26
CA GLN A 191 9.75 -5.26 28.54
C GLN A 191 10.89 -4.70 29.41
N SER A 192 10.76 -4.77 30.73
CA SER A 192 11.78 -4.34 31.70
C SER A 192 12.80 -5.42 32.06
N ILE A 193 12.49 -6.70 31.78
CA ILE A 193 13.40 -7.83 32.04
C ILE A 193 14.58 -7.74 31.05
N LYS A 194 15.76 -7.43 31.58
CA LYS A 194 17.02 -7.59 30.83
C LYS A 194 17.46 -9.04 30.98
N ILE A 195 17.31 -9.85 29.93
CA ILE A 195 17.91 -11.19 29.91
C ILE A 195 19.41 -11.01 30.00
N THR A 196 19.98 -11.33 31.16
CA THR A 196 21.43 -11.44 31.34
C THR A 196 21.83 -12.88 31.11
N GLU A 197 23.03 -13.12 30.54
CA GLU A 197 23.53 -14.45 30.16
C GLU A 197 23.49 -15.51 31.29
N LYS A 198 23.30 -15.10 32.56
CA LYS A 198 23.15 -16.02 33.69
C LYS A 198 21.77 -16.69 33.80
N GLU A 199 20.70 -16.12 33.25
CA GLU A 199 19.34 -16.66 33.43
C GLU A 199 18.96 -17.74 32.41
N SER A 200 19.66 -17.82 31.27
CA SER A 200 19.43 -18.87 30.27
C SER A 200 19.84 -20.27 30.74
N GLU A 201 20.71 -20.39 31.75
CA GLU A 201 21.09 -21.69 32.33
C GLU A 201 20.05 -22.23 33.32
N GLN A 202 19.15 -21.37 33.82
CA GLN A 202 18.19 -21.75 34.86
C GLN A 202 16.84 -22.22 34.30
N PHE A 203 16.47 -21.81 33.07
CA PHE A 203 15.22 -22.21 32.43
C PHE A 203 15.32 -23.50 31.58
N GLY A 204 16.52 -24.09 31.50
CA GLY A 204 16.81 -25.31 30.74
C GLY A 204 16.94 -26.58 31.58
N ARG A 205 16.04 -26.83 32.54
CA ARG A 205 15.90 -28.14 33.21
C ARG A 205 14.46 -28.61 33.28
#